data_AF-A0A7C2WT14-F1
#
_entry.id   AF-A0A7C2WT14-F1
#
_cell.length_a   1.000
_cell.length_b   1.000
_cell.length_c   1.000
_cell.angle_alpha   90.00
_cell.angle_beta   90.00
_cell.angle_gamma   90.00
#
_symmetry.space_group_name_H-M   'P 1'
#
loop_
_entity.id
_entity.type
_entity.pdbx_description
1 polymer ?
#
loop_
_entity_poly.entity_id
_entity_poly.type
_entity_poly.pdbx_seq_one_letter_code
_entity_poly.pdbx_strand_id
1 'polypeptide(L)'
;MGRDSWRFHELDKEREKRGRMDPIWRGVGCVLIVLLGFVGYAFAGWFLGKNLVYIPPVVRRPPFAPWLPQDVFVKLVVAFLFMLLSFTILSAIYAMAFPIRPGETDAPPMKRRDKERW
;
A
#
# COMPACT_ATOMS: atom_id res chain seq x y z
N MET A 1 -34.32 -14.70 -24.85
CA MET A 1 -33.57 -14.07 -23.75
C MET A 1 -32.17 -14.67 -23.53
N GLY A 2 -31.53 -15.33 -24.52
CA GLY A 2 -30.28 -16.10 -24.28
C GLY A 2 -29.04 -15.73 -25.11
N ARG A 3 -29.10 -14.72 -26.00
CA ARG A 3 -27.92 -14.32 -26.80
C ARG A 3 -27.06 -13.25 -26.13
N ASP A 4 -27.64 -12.43 -25.26
CA ASP A 4 -26.94 -11.27 -24.70
C ASP A 4 -26.05 -11.66 -23.51
N SER A 5 -26.35 -12.78 -22.83
CA SER A 5 -25.58 -13.29 -21.68
C SER A 5 -24.13 -13.62 -22.01
N TRP A 6 -23.85 -14.13 -23.22
CA TRP A 6 -22.48 -14.43 -23.68
C TRP A 6 -21.61 -13.18 -23.80
N ARG A 7 -22.18 -12.08 -24.29
CA ARG A 7 -21.47 -10.79 -24.43
C ARG A 7 -21.15 -10.18 -23.07
N PHE A 8 -22.05 -10.33 -22.10
CA PHE A 8 -21.77 -9.91 -20.71
C PHE A 8 -20.70 -10.76 -20.06
N HIS A 9 -20.68 -12.07 -20.34
CA HIS A 9 -19.68 -12.98 -19.78
C HIS A 9 -18.26 -12.72 -20.30
N GLU A 10 -18.12 -12.30 -21.56
CA GLU A 10 -16.83 -11.88 -22.14
C GLU A 10 -16.35 -10.56 -21.53
N LEU A 11 -17.24 -9.58 -21.36
CA LEU A 11 -16.93 -8.30 -20.72
C LEU A 11 -16.50 -8.48 -19.25
N ASP A 12 -17.15 -9.36 -18.50
CA ASP A 12 -16.75 -9.67 -17.12
C ASP A 12 -15.38 -10.37 -17.07
N LYS A 13 -15.08 -11.24 -18.04
CA LYS A 13 -13.77 -11.89 -18.15
C LYS A 13 -12.66 -10.89 -18.53
N GLU A 14 -12.97 -9.87 -19.33
CA GLU A 14 -12.06 -8.76 -19.63
C GLU A 14 -11.86 -7.83 -18.42
N ARG A 15 -12.90 -7.57 -17.64
CA ARG A 15 -12.81 -6.84 -16.35
C ARG A 15 -11.90 -7.56 -15.36
N GLU A 16 -12.07 -8.88 -15.20
CA GLU A 16 -11.20 -9.68 -14.34
C GLU A 16 -9.74 -9.65 -14.80
N LYS A 17 -9.48 -9.64 -16.11
CA LYS A 17 -8.12 -9.52 -16.64
C LYS A 17 -7.52 -8.13 -16.40
N ARG A 18 -8.29 -7.05 -16.53
CA ARG A 18 -7.83 -5.67 -16.27
C ARG A 18 -7.66 -5.37 -14.77
N GLY A 19 -8.44 -6.02 -13.90
CA GLY A 19 -8.32 -5.88 -12.45
C GLY A 19 -7.21 -6.71 -11.81
N ARG A 20 -6.61 -7.66 -12.54
CA ARG A 20 -5.46 -8.43 -12.06
C ARG A 20 -4.20 -7.57 -12.15
N MET A 21 -3.80 -7.03 -11.01
CA MET A 21 -2.50 -6.37 -10.83
C MET A 21 -1.37 -7.25 -11.39
N ASP A 22 -0.58 -6.70 -12.31
CA ASP A 22 0.50 -7.43 -12.97
C ASP A 22 1.46 -8.07 -11.94
N PRO A 23 1.84 -9.34 -12.12
CA PRO A 23 2.68 -10.06 -11.16
C PRO A 23 4.05 -9.42 -10.98
N ILE A 24 4.57 -8.71 -11.99
CA ILE A 24 5.83 -7.96 -11.94
C ILE A 24 5.76 -6.84 -10.90
N TRP A 25 4.64 -6.10 -10.86
CA TRP A 25 4.45 -5.01 -9.89
C TRP A 25 4.31 -5.51 -8.46
N ARG A 26 3.81 -6.73 -8.25
CA ARG A 26 3.82 -7.39 -6.92
C ARG A 26 5.25 -7.69 -6.46
N GLY A 27 6.12 -8.12 -7.38
CA GLY A 27 7.54 -8.35 -7.11
C GLY A 27 8.27 -7.07 -6.70
N VAL A 28 8.05 -5.97 -7.42
CA VAL A 28 8.63 -4.65 -7.11
C VAL A 28 8.22 -4.18 -5.71
N GLY A 29 6.94 -4.36 -5.34
CA GLY A 29 6.47 -4.02 -3.99
C GLY A 29 7.17 -4.81 -2.88
N CYS A 30 7.40 -6.11 -3.09
CA CYS A 30 8.09 -6.95 -2.12
C CYS A 30 9.55 -6.51 -1.93
N VAL A 31 10.28 -6.26 -3.02
CA VAL A 31 11.65 -5.73 -2.97
C VAL A 31 11.70 -4.37 -2.27
N LEU A 32 10.76 -3.48 -2.60
CA LEU A 32 10.67 -2.15 -1.99
C LEU A 32 10.49 -2.24 -0.46
N ILE A 33 9.64 -3.14 0.03
CA ILE A 33 9.40 -3.35 1.47
C ILE A 33 10.68 -3.80 2.18
N VAL A 34 11.41 -4.75 1.60
CA VAL A 34 12.69 -5.23 2.16
C VAL A 34 13.71 -4.09 2.21
N LEU A 35 13.79 -3.31 1.14
CA LEU A 35 14.71 -2.18 1.03
C LEU A 35 14.35 -1.07 2.03
N LEU A 36 13.06 -0.76 2.20
CA LEU A 36 12.58 0.17 3.23
C LEU A 36 12.91 -0.32 4.63
N GLY A 37 12.76 -1.61 4.91
CA GLY A 37 13.13 -2.19 6.21
C GLY A 37 14.61 -2.02 6.51
N PHE A 38 15.47 -2.27 5.52
CA PHE A 38 16.92 -2.08 5.65
C PHE A 38 17.30 -0.61 5.88
N VAL A 39 16.74 0.30 5.07
CA VAL A 39 16.96 1.75 5.21
C VAL A 39 16.44 2.25 6.55
N GLY A 40 15.27 1.79 6.99
CA GLY A 40 14.68 2.12 8.29
C GLY A 40 15.58 1.70 9.45
N TYR A 41 16.20 0.51 9.38
CA TYR A 41 17.15 0.07 10.39
C TYR A 41 18.41 0.95 10.45
N ALA A 42 18.98 1.29 9.29
CA ALA A 42 20.13 2.19 9.22
C ALA A 42 19.78 3.59 9.76
N PHE A 43 18.60 4.11 9.40
CA PHE A 43 18.09 5.38 9.89
C PHE A 43 17.89 5.38 11.40
N ALA A 44 17.35 4.29 11.96
CA ALA A 44 17.17 4.16 13.41
C ALA A 44 18.51 4.15 14.17
N GLY A 45 19.55 3.53 13.59
CA GLY A 45 20.91 3.59 14.12
C GLY A 45 21.45 5.02 14.18
N TRP A 46 21.28 5.79 13.09
CA TRP A 46 21.68 7.19 13.03
C TRP A 46 20.87 8.06 14.01
N PHE A 47 19.56 7.85 14.10
CA PHE A 47 18.65 8.59 14.97
C PHE A 47 19.01 8.44 16.45
N LEU A 48 19.31 7.21 16.88
CA LEU A 48 19.76 6.93 18.24
C LEU A 48 21.15 7.51 18.54
N GLY A 49 22.05 7.49 17.56
CA GLY A 49 23.39 8.08 17.70
C GLY A 49 23.37 9.59 17.91
N LYS A 50 22.33 10.30 17.43
CA LYS A 50 22.15 11.74 17.65
C LYS A 50 21.57 12.11 19.02
N ASN A 51 21.16 11.12 19.83
CA ASN A 51 20.57 11.30 21.17
C ASN A 51 19.50 12.41 21.24
N LEU A 52 18.65 12.51 20.20
CA LEU A 52 17.63 13.55 20.07
C LEU A 52 16.48 13.37 21.08
N VAL A 53 16.30 12.15 21.60
CA VAL A 53 15.23 11.79 22.54
C VAL A 53 15.83 10.96 23.66
N TYR A 54 15.52 11.33 24.91
CA TYR A 54 15.89 10.52 26.07
C TYR A 54 15.04 9.25 26.10
N ILE A 55 15.70 8.09 25.95
CA ILE A 55 15.04 6.79 26.00
C ILE A 55 15.38 6.11 27.34
N PRO A 56 14.38 5.79 28.17
CA PRO A 56 14.62 5.15 29.46
C PRO A 56 15.31 3.78 29.29
N PRO A 57 16.22 3.41 30.21
CA PRO A 57 17.03 2.20 30.09
C PRO A 57 16.21 0.90 30.07
N VAL A 58 15.01 0.91 30.68
CA VAL A 58 14.06 -0.22 30.67
C VAL A 58 13.61 -0.58 29.26
N VAL A 59 13.52 0.39 28.35
CA VAL A 59 13.10 0.17 26.95
C VAL A 59 14.28 -0.26 26.08
N ARG A 60 15.52 0.14 26.44
CA ARG A 60 16.74 -0.29 25.74
C ARG A 60 17.11 -1.76 26.01
N ARG A 61 16.74 -2.28 27.17
CA ARG A 61 16.82 -3.71 27.53
C ARG A 61 15.48 -4.20 28.06
N PRO A 62 14.58 -4.69 27.18
CA PRO A 62 13.33 -5.26 27.62
C PRO A 62 13.58 -6.46 28.56
N PRO A 63 12.95 -6.51 29.75
CA PRO A 63 13.16 -7.59 30.72
C PRO A 63 12.68 -8.96 30.21
N PHE A 64 11.77 -8.98 29.23
CA PHE A 64 11.27 -10.22 28.62
C PHE A 64 12.23 -10.83 27.58
N ALA A 65 13.21 -10.06 27.07
CA ALA A 65 14.13 -10.51 26.02
C ALA A 65 15.60 -10.12 26.30
N PRO A 66 16.22 -10.70 27.35
CA PRO A 66 17.60 -10.37 27.73
C PRO A 66 18.67 -10.83 26.72
N TRP A 67 18.32 -11.69 25.76
CA TRP A 67 19.24 -12.18 24.73
C TRP A 67 19.42 -11.20 23.55
N LEU A 68 18.60 -10.15 23.45
CA LEU A 68 18.74 -9.15 22.39
C LEU A 68 19.91 -8.21 22.67
N PRO A 69 20.70 -7.82 21.65
CA PRO A 69 21.68 -6.76 21.79
C PRO A 69 21.00 -5.45 22.20
N GLN A 70 21.70 -4.64 22.99
CA GLN A 70 21.20 -3.34 23.42
C GLN A 70 20.76 -2.50 22.21
N ASP A 71 19.64 -1.80 22.39
CA ASP A 71 19.06 -0.87 21.42
C ASP A 71 18.42 -1.50 20.17
N VAL A 72 18.55 -2.82 19.95
CA VAL A 72 17.96 -3.47 18.75
C VAL A 72 16.43 -3.36 18.73
N PHE A 73 15.79 -3.52 19.88
CA PHE A 73 14.33 -3.37 19.99
C PHE A 73 13.89 -1.93 19.63
N VAL A 74 14.59 -0.94 20.19
CA VAL A 74 14.32 0.47 19.90
C VAL A 74 14.55 0.78 18.42
N LYS A 75 15.65 0.25 17.83
CA LYS A 75 15.93 0.41 16.40
C LYS A 75 14.82 -0.16 15.54
N LEU A 76 14.32 -1.35 15.86
CA LEU A 76 13.21 -1.98 15.14
C LEU A 76 11.92 -1.16 15.24
N VAL A 77 11.57 -0.67 16.43
CA VAL A 77 10.37 0.15 16.63
C VAL A 77 10.47 1.46 15.84
N VAL A 78 11.60 2.16 15.93
CA VAL A 78 11.83 3.40 15.18
C VAL A 78 11.82 3.14 13.67
N ALA A 79 12.48 2.08 13.20
CA ALA A 79 12.47 1.69 11.80
C ALA A 79 11.05 1.39 11.29
N PHE A 80 10.24 0.69 12.10
CA PHE A 80 8.86 0.37 11.78
C PHE A 80 7.98 1.62 11.70
N LEU A 81 8.09 2.54 12.66
CA LEU A 81 7.38 3.82 12.63
C LEU A 81 7.77 4.65 11.39
N PHE A 82 9.05 4.70 11.06
CA PHE A 82 9.53 5.40 9.87
C PHE A 82 9.03 4.76 8.57
N MET A 83 8.95 3.42 8.54
CA MET A 83 8.38 2.68 7.41
C MET A 83 6.89 3.01 7.21
N LEU A 84 6.09 3.01 8.28
CA LEU A 84 4.68 3.39 8.23
C LEU A 84 4.49 4.83 7.74
N LEU A 85 5.30 5.75 8.27
CA LEU A 85 5.26 7.16 7.87
C LEU A 85 5.62 7.32 6.39
N SER A 86 6.70 6.68 5.94
CA SER A 86 7.14 6.70 4.53
C SER A 86 6.08 6.11 3.60
N PHE A 87 5.49 4.98 3.96
CA PHE A 87 4.40 4.35 3.19
C PHE A 87 3.17 5.25 3.12
N THR A 88 2.82 5.93 4.21
CA THR A 88 1.69 6.87 4.26
C THR A 88 1.92 8.05 3.34
N ILE A 89 3.13 8.63 3.36
CA ILE A 89 3.50 9.74 2.46
C ILE A 89 3.46 9.27 1.00
N LEU A 90 4.04 8.12 0.68
CA LEU A 90 4.04 7.58 -0.68
C LEU A 90 2.61 7.35 -1.19
N SER A 91 1.75 6.80 -0.33
CA SER A 91 0.34 6.53 -0.64
C SER A 91 -0.43 7.83 -0.87
N ALA A 92 -0.18 8.86 -0.06
CA ALA A 92 -0.78 10.17 -0.23
C ALA A 92 -0.34 10.84 -1.56
N ILE A 93 0.95 10.78 -1.89
CA ILE A 93 1.48 11.29 -3.16
C ILE A 93 0.87 10.53 -4.33
N TYR A 94 0.78 9.19 -4.25
CA TYR A 94 0.18 8.37 -5.28
C TYR A 94 -1.30 8.73 -5.51
N ALA A 95 -2.07 8.88 -4.44
CA ALA A 95 -3.48 9.28 -4.52
C ALA A 95 -3.66 10.68 -5.14
N MET A 96 -2.73 11.61 -4.85
CA MET A 96 -2.75 12.95 -5.43
C MET A 96 -2.34 12.96 -6.91
N ALA A 97 -1.38 12.11 -7.31
CA ALA A 97 -0.90 12.02 -8.70
C ALA A 97 -1.88 11.25 -9.61
N PHE A 98 -2.58 10.24 -9.07
CA PHE A 98 -3.52 9.41 -9.79
C PHE A 98 -4.91 9.48 -9.15
N PRO A 99 -5.66 10.58 -9.39
CA PRO A 99 -7.02 10.68 -8.90
C PRO A 99 -7.88 9.55 -9.47
N ILE A 100 -8.82 9.08 -8.65
CA ILE A 100 -9.74 7.99 -9.00
C ILE A 100 -10.50 8.38 -10.27
N ARG A 101 -10.26 7.63 -11.35
CA ARG A 101 -11.05 7.79 -12.57
C ARG A 101 -12.39 7.09 -12.34
N PRO A 102 -13.53 7.77 -12.52
CA PRO A 102 -14.84 7.13 -12.40
C PRO A 102 -14.88 5.93 -13.35
N GLY A 103 -15.37 4.81 -12.83
CA GLY A 103 -15.47 3.58 -13.62
C GLY A 103 -16.56 3.71 -14.68
N GLU A 104 -16.59 2.80 -15.66
CA GLU A 104 -17.69 2.74 -16.63
C GLU A 104 -19.05 2.47 -15.96
N THR A 105 -19.05 1.92 -14.75
CA THR A 105 -20.25 1.75 -13.89
C THR A 105 -20.75 3.05 -13.25
N ASP A 106 -19.93 4.10 -13.20
CA ASP A 106 -20.31 5.45 -12.75
C ASP A 106 -20.88 6.29 -13.90
N ALA A 107 -20.89 5.76 -15.14
CA ALA A 107 -21.57 6.41 -16.25
C ALA A 107 -23.09 6.35 -16.00
N PRO A 108 -23.82 7.48 -16.09
CA PRO A 108 -25.26 7.48 -15.88
C PRO A 108 -25.93 6.53 -16.88
N PRO A 109 -26.96 5.74 -16.46
CA PRO A 109 -27.61 4.78 -17.33
C PRO A 109 -28.13 5.49 -18.58
N MET A 110 -27.82 4.95 -19.77
CA MET A 110 -28.30 5.49 -21.04
C MET A 110 -29.82 5.52 -21.01
N LYS A 111 -30.41 6.72 -20.92
CA LYS A 111 -31.87 6.91 -21.04
C LYS A 111 -32.29 6.39 -22.41
N ARG A 112 -33.09 5.33 -22.43
CA ARG A 112 -33.69 4.78 -23.64
C ARG A 112 -34.53 5.90 -24.27
N ARG A 113 -34.11 6.42 -25.42
CA ARG A 113 -34.88 7.40 -26.18
C ARG A 113 -36.18 6.72 -26.60
N ASP A 114 -37.28 7.06 -25.94
CA ASP A 114 -38.60 6.60 -26.34
C ASP A 114 -38.81 7.06 -27.79
N LYS A 115 -38.89 6.07 -28.66
CA LYS A 115 -39.16 6.28 -30.07
C LYS A 115 -40.64 6.60 -30.13
N GLU A 116 -40.98 7.89 -30.08
CA GLU A 116 -42.33 8.36 -30.34
C GLU A 116 -42.82 7.71 -31.64
N ARG A 117 -43.77 6.79 -31.48
CA ARG A 117 -44.52 6.22 -32.59
C ARG A 117 -45.47 7.30 -33.06
N TRP A 118 -45.13 7.94 -34.17
CA TRP A 118 -46.06 8.63 -35.04
C TRP A 118 -46.32 7.73 -36.24
#